data_AF-A0A271LCX9-F1
#
_entry.id   AF-A0A271LCX9-F1
#
_cell.length_a   1.000
_cell.length_b   1.000
_cell.length_c   1.000
_cell.angle_alpha   90.00
_cell.angle_beta   90.00
_cell.angle_gamma   90.00
#
_symmetry.space_group_name_H-M   'P 1'
#
loop_
_entity.id
_entity.type
_entity.pdbx_description
1 polymer ?
#
loop_
_entity_poly.entity_id
_entity_poly.type
_entity_poly.pdbx_seq_one_letter_code
_entity_poly.pdbx_strand_id
1 'polypeptide(L)'
;MKPDQRARKWIAKKAKLGVRSYPVGTIAFYGPDHLRATKVAVGIVPAPQSEATILRRWFVETGDVRRSDTIFAEIAALLRGHGVHSIAMVDGILGCPHEEGIDYPEGGTCPYWAGRDRWTGELGKN
;
A
#
# COMPACT_ATOMS: atom_id res chain seq x y z
N MET A 1 23.68 -3.46 -10.39
CA MET A 1 22.38 -2.86 -10.01
C MET A 1 22.28 -2.93 -8.50
N LYS A 2 21.93 -1.83 -7.82
CA LYS A 2 21.91 -1.81 -6.35
C LYS A 2 20.80 -2.73 -5.80
N PRO A 3 20.95 -3.33 -4.59
CA PRO A 3 19.99 -4.29 -4.04
C PRO A 3 18.54 -3.75 -3.95
N ASP A 4 18.40 -2.47 -3.65
CA ASP A 4 17.16 -1.70 -3.63
C ASP A 4 16.46 -1.64 -5.01
N GLN A 5 17.18 -1.29 -6.07
CA GLN A 5 16.68 -1.34 -7.45
C GLN A 5 16.19 -2.75 -7.84
N ARG A 6 16.78 -3.82 -7.28
CA ARG A 6 16.34 -5.20 -7.51
C ARG A 6 15.02 -5.49 -6.79
N ALA A 7 14.81 -4.95 -5.61
CA ALA A 7 13.57 -5.11 -4.85
C ALA A 7 12.38 -4.50 -5.60
N ARG A 8 12.51 -3.24 -6.04
CA ARG A 8 11.48 -2.56 -6.83
C ARG A 8 11.11 -3.30 -8.10
N LYS A 9 12.10 -3.71 -8.89
CA LYS A 9 11.86 -4.45 -10.13
C LYS A 9 11.14 -5.78 -9.86
N TRP A 10 11.48 -6.47 -8.77
CA TRP A 10 10.80 -7.70 -8.39
C TRP A 10 9.33 -7.45 -8.01
N ILE A 11 9.06 -6.43 -7.18
CA ILE A 11 7.68 -6.06 -6.81
C ILE A 11 6.88 -5.67 -8.06
N ALA A 12 7.39 -4.76 -8.88
CA ALA A 12 6.74 -4.32 -10.11
C ALA A 12 6.47 -5.48 -11.08
N LYS A 13 7.43 -6.40 -11.24
CA LYS A 13 7.25 -7.61 -12.06
C LYS A 13 6.11 -8.47 -11.52
N LYS A 14 6.06 -8.72 -10.20
CA LYS A 14 5.03 -9.55 -9.58
C LYS A 14 3.64 -8.89 -9.65
N ALA A 15 3.56 -7.58 -9.41
CA ALA A 15 2.32 -6.81 -9.53
C ALA A 15 1.79 -6.85 -10.98
N LYS A 16 2.67 -6.65 -11.98
CA LYS A 16 2.29 -6.71 -13.40
C LYS A 16 1.76 -8.08 -13.83
N LEU A 17 2.22 -9.17 -13.20
CA LEU A 17 1.75 -10.52 -13.52
C LEU A 17 0.34 -10.82 -12.98
N GLY A 18 -0.18 -9.99 -12.07
CA GLY A 18 -1.45 -10.17 -11.40
C GLY A 18 -1.44 -11.29 -10.36
N VAL A 19 -2.59 -11.50 -9.72
CA VAL A 19 -2.80 -12.57 -8.74
C VAL A 19 -2.99 -13.90 -9.45
N ARG A 20 -2.07 -14.85 -9.22
CA ARG A 20 -2.10 -16.19 -9.85
C ARG A 20 -2.14 -17.33 -8.84
N SER A 21 -1.61 -17.09 -7.64
CA SER A 21 -1.56 -18.04 -6.54
C SER A 21 -1.38 -17.33 -5.21
N TYR A 22 -1.73 -18.04 -4.15
CA TYR A 22 -1.52 -17.63 -2.76
C TYR A 22 -0.18 -18.16 -2.21
N PRO A 23 0.37 -17.56 -1.14
CA PRO A 23 -0.06 -16.31 -0.51
C PRO A 23 0.10 -15.09 -1.42
N VAL A 24 -0.84 -14.15 -1.30
CA VAL A 24 -0.84 -12.88 -2.03
C VAL A 24 -0.36 -11.76 -1.11
N GLY A 25 0.65 -11.01 -1.56
CA GLY A 25 1.03 -9.76 -0.93
C GLY A 25 0.15 -8.63 -1.46
N THR A 26 -0.51 -7.88 -0.58
CA THR A 26 -1.21 -6.64 -0.96
C THR A 26 -0.33 -5.45 -0.60
N ILE A 27 -0.25 -4.45 -1.48
CA ILE A 27 0.49 -3.21 -1.24
C ILE A 27 -0.44 -2.04 -1.56
N ALA A 28 -0.69 -1.19 -0.57
CA ALA A 28 -1.58 -0.03 -0.68
C ALA A 28 -0.88 1.25 -0.19
N PHE A 29 -1.00 2.33 -0.95
CA PHE A 29 -0.42 3.63 -0.62
C PHE A 29 -1.46 4.58 -0.06
N TYR A 30 -1.06 5.40 0.91
CA TYR A 30 -1.90 6.37 1.59
C TYR A 30 -1.15 7.69 1.71
N GLY A 31 -1.87 8.80 1.62
CA GLY A 31 -1.31 10.12 1.44
C GLY A 31 -2.27 11.24 1.84
N PRO A 32 -1.75 12.41 2.26
CA PRO A 32 -2.60 13.55 2.57
C PRO A 32 -3.42 14.02 1.35
N ASP A 33 -2.98 13.65 0.15
CA ASP A 33 -3.65 13.88 -1.13
C ASP A 33 -3.38 12.71 -2.11
N HIS A 34 -3.95 12.79 -3.31
CA HIS A 34 -3.73 11.82 -4.41
C HIS A 34 -2.35 11.91 -5.09
N LEU A 35 -1.54 12.92 -4.77
CA LEU A 35 -0.25 13.16 -5.43
C LEU A 35 0.92 12.59 -4.63
N ARG A 36 0.86 12.60 -3.30
CA ARG A 36 1.97 12.27 -2.41
C ARG A 36 1.58 11.17 -1.42
N ALA A 37 2.26 10.02 -1.50
CA ALA A 37 2.05 8.93 -0.55
C ALA A 37 3.03 9.07 0.62
N THR A 38 2.52 9.16 1.85
CA THR A 38 3.34 9.23 3.07
C THR A 38 3.28 7.95 3.89
N LYS A 39 2.35 7.04 3.58
CA LYS A 39 2.20 5.73 4.19
C LYS A 39 2.08 4.64 3.14
N VAL A 40 2.68 3.48 3.39
CA VAL A 40 2.41 2.24 2.67
C VAL A 40 2.03 1.15 3.66
N ALA A 41 0.93 0.46 3.39
CA ALA A 41 0.48 -0.71 4.14
C ALA A 41 0.65 -1.96 3.28
N VAL A 42 1.21 -3.01 3.87
CA VAL A 42 1.41 -4.30 3.22
C VAL A 42 0.70 -5.39 3.98
N GLY A 43 -0.19 -6.07 3.26
CA GLY A 43 -0.96 -7.22 3.71
C GLY A 43 -0.41 -8.54 3.17
N ILE A 44 -0.59 -9.64 3.89
CA ILE A 44 -0.40 -11.00 3.33
C ILE A 44 -1.70 -11.77 3.49
N VAL A 45 -2.29 -12.15 2.36
CA VAL A 45 -3.50 -12.97 2.31
C VAL A 45 -3.06 -14.42 2.05
N PRO A 46 -3.24 -15.36 2.99
CA PRO A 46 -2.73 -16.72 2.85
C PRO A 46 -3.57 -17.61 1.94
N ALA A 47 -4.88 -17.35 1.78
CA ALA A 47 -5.79 -18.17 1.00
C ALA A 47 -6.96 -17.35 0.41
N PRO A 48 -7.71 -17.88 -0.57
CA PRO A 48 -8.95 -17.25 -1.02
C PRO A 48 -9.90 -16.98 0.15
N GLN A 49 -10.55 -15.81 0.14
CA GLN A 49 -11.54 -15.38 1.14
C GLN A 49 -11.03 -15.33 2.60
N SER A 50 -9.72 -15.42 2.83
CA SER A 50 -9.12 -15.17 4.14
C SER A 50 -8.80 -13.69 4.33
N GLU A 51 -8.82 -13.22 5.57
CA GLU A 51 -8.27 -11.92 5.92
C GLU A 51 -6.74 -11.88 5.78
N ALA A 52 -6.20 -10.66 5.71
CA ALA A 52 -4.75 -10.49 5.73
C ALA A 52 -4.20 -10.81 7.12
N THR A 53 -3.27 -11.77 7.20
CA THR A 53 -2.70 -12.25 8.47
C THR A 53 -1.56 -11.38 8.97
N ILE A 54 -0.97 -10.55 8.12
CA ILE A 54 0.13 -9.65 8.45
C ILE A 54 -0.20 -8.29 7.86
N LEU A 55 -0.18 -7.25 8.69
CA LEU A 55 -0.35 -5.86 8.28
C LEU A 55 0.82 -5.03 8.80
N ARG A 56 1.87 -4.89 7.99
CA ARG A 56 3.00 -4.00 8.31
C ARG A 56 2.83 -2.67 7.58
N ARG A 57 3.15 -1.58 8.28
CA ARG A 57 3.05 -0.22 7.77
C ARG A 57 4.41 0.45 7.84
N TRP A 58 4.69 1.29 6.84
CA TRP A 58 5.83 2.19 6.83
C TRP A 58 5.35 3.60 6.56
N PHE A 59 6.06 4.56 7.15
CA PHE A 59 5.75 5.98 7.09
C PHE A 59 6.99 6.75 6.67
N VAL A 60 6.76 7.87 6.00
CA VAL A 60 7.76 8.92 5.79
C VAL A 60 7.17 10.25 6.27
N GLU A 61 7.93 10.99 7.08
CA GLU A 61 7.50 12.33 7.52
C GLU A 61 7.53 13.33 6.35
N THR A 62 8.56 13.23 5.51
CA THR A 62 8.75 14.10 4.35
C THR A 62 8.99 13.28 3.10
N GLY A 63 8.56 13.82 1.95
CA GLY A 63 8.71 13.18 0.65
C GLY A 63 7.59 12.19 0.31
N ASP A 64 7.92 11.17 -0.47
CA ASP A 64 6.97 10.18 -0.98
C ASP A 64 7.52 8.76 -0.78
N VAL A 65 6.75 7.93 -0.08
CA VAL A 65 7.12 6.55 0.26
C VAL A 65 7.35 5.70 -0.99
N ARG A 66 6.67 6.03 -2.11
CA ARG A 66 6.86 5.36 -3.40
C ARG A 66 8.27 5.59 -3.94
N ARG A 67 9.00 6.60 -3.47
CA ARG A 67 10.39 6.90 -3.85
C ARG A 67 11.44 6.34 -2.87
N SER A 68 11.05 5.75 -1.75
CA SER A 68 11.98 5.17 -0.77
C SER A 68 12.48 3.77 -1.18
N ASP A 69 13.70 3.72 -1.70
CA ASP A 69 14.40 2.47 -2.05
C ASP A 69 14.55 1.51 -0.86
N THR A 70 14.85 2.06 0.33
CA THR A 70 14.97 1.31 1.59
C THR A 70 13.65 0.63 1.95
N ILE A 71 12.53 1.35 1.90
CA ILE A 71 11.22 0.79 2.24
C ILE A 71 10.83 -0.31 1.25
N PHE A 72 11.09 -0.14 -0.05
CA PHE A 72 10.84 -1.20 -1.04
C PHE A 72 11.72 -2.43 -0.82
N ALA A 73 12.94 -2.27 -0.34
CA ALA A 73 13.80 -3.39 0.04
C ALA A 73 13.22 -4.16 1.23
N GLU A 74 12.73 -3.46 2.26
CA GLU A 74 12.07 -4.07 3.43
C GLU A 74 10.77 -4.79 3.06
N ILE A 75 9.94 -4.18 2.22
CA ILE A 75 8.70 -4.80 1.71
C ILE A 75 9.05 -6.08 0.96
N ALA A 76 10.04 -6.04 0.06
CA ALA A 76 10.44 -7.23 -0.68
C ALA A 76 11.00 -8.32 0.23
N ALA A 77 11.72 -7.97 1.29
CA ALA A 77 12.20 -8.91 2.29
C ALA A 77 11.04 -9.57 3.06
N LEU A 78 10.06 -8.78 3.53
CA LEU A 78 8.86 -9.28 4.18
C LEU A 78 8.12 -10.28 3.28
N LEU A 79 7.79 -9.87 2.05
CA LEU A 79 7.02 -10.70 1.13
C LEU A 79 7.74 -12.00 0.78
N ARG A 80 9.06 -11.97 0.59
CA ARG A 80 9.85 -13.18 0.35
C ARG A 80 9.91 -14.08 1.58
N GLY A 81 10.07 -13.51 2.76
CA GLY A 81 10.09 -14.25 4.03
C GLY A 81 8.81 -15.04 4.29
N HIS A 82 7.67 -14.55 3.77
CA HIS A 82 6.38 -15.22 3.87
C HIS A 82 5.99 -16.03 2.62
N GLY A 83 6.92 -16.28 1.70
CA GLY A 83 6.66 -17.12 0.52
C GLY A 83 5.61 -16.53 -0.43
N VAL A 84 5.47 -15.20 -0.50
CA VAL A 84 4.49 -14.56 -1.37
C VAL A 84 4.84 -14.82 -2.85
N HIS A 85 3.84 -15.33 -3.58
CA HIS A 85 4.00 -15.72 -4.97
C HIS A 85 3.43 -14.70 -5.95
N SER A 86 2.37 -13.99 -5.54
CA SER A 86 1.69 -12.96 -6.32
C SER A 86 1.58 -11.66 -5.52
N ILE A 87 1.59 -10.52 -6.20
CA ILE A 87 1.40 -9.21 -5.56
C ILE A 87 0.19 -8.53 -6.18
N ALA A 88 -0.73 -8.07 -5.35
CA ALA A 88 -1.75 -7.10 -5.71
C ALA A 88 -1.28 -5.72 -5.23
N MET A 89 -1.03 -4.81 -6.17
CA MET A 89 -0.59 -3.44 -5.87
C MET A 89 -1.39 -2.50 -6.74
N VAL A 90 -1.87 -1.41 -6.14
CA VAL A 90 -2.48 -0.30 -6.88
C VAL A 90 -1.42 0.78 -7.12
N ASP A 91 -1.50 1.44 -8.27
CA ASP A 91 -0.62 2.58 -8.57
C ASP A 91 -1.09 3.87 -7.86
N GLY A 92 -2.37 3.92 -7.48
CA GLY A 92 -3.02 5.06 -6.82
C GLY A 92 -2.83 5.12 -5.31
N ILE A 93 -3.17 6.28 -4.74
CA ILE A 93 -3.23 6.51 -3.30
C ILE A 93 -4.69 6.28 -2.88
N LEU A 94 -4.92 5.36 -1.95
CA LEU A 94 -6.26 4.85 -1.61
C LEU A 94 -6.92 5.59 -0.43
N GLY A 95 -6.26 6.58 0.17
CA GLY A 95 -6.84 7.33 1.26
C GLY A 95 -5.83 8.06 2.12
N CYS A 96 -6.32 8.57 3.25
CA CYS A 96 -5.55 9.32 4.23
C CYS A 96 -4.50 8.43 4.91
N PRO A 97 -3.30 8.94 5.24
CA PRO A 97 -2.33 8.21 6.04
C PRO A 97 -2.80 7.99 7.48
N HIS A 98 -3.76 8.78 7.97
CA HIS A 98 -4.29 8.68 9.32
C HIS A 98 -5.25 7.50 9.48
N GLU A 99 -5.24 6.87 10.65
CA GLU A 99 -6.14 5.80 11.05
C GLU A 99 -7.19 6.33 12.01
N GLU A 100 -8.46 6.16 11.63
CA GLU A 100 -9.62 6.49 12.44
C GLU A 100 -9.59 5.72 13.77
N GLY A 101 -9.89 6.40 14.88
CA GLY A 101 -9.78 5.84 16.22
C GLY A 101 -8.35 5.79 16.78
N ILE A 102 -7.33 6.14 15.98
CA ILE A 102 -5.92 6.30 16.43
C ILE A 102 -5.50 7.76 16.33
N ASP A 103 -5.52 8.33 15.12
CA ASP A 103 -5.02 9.67 14.82
C ASP A 103 -6.10 10.75 14.97
N TYR A 104 -7.38 10.37 14.90
CA TYR A 104 -8.52 11.24 15.13
C TYR A 104 -9.73 10.44 15.63
N PRO A 105 -10.69 11.08 16.34
CA PRO A 105 -11.89 10.39 16.85
C PRO A 105 -12.69 9.74 15.73
N GLU A 106 -13.32 8.61 16.03
CA GLU A 106 -14.24 7.93 15.11
C GLU A 106 -15.31 8.92 14.59
N GLY A 107 -15.51 8.95 13.27
CA GLY A 107 -16.34 9.92 12.54
C GLY A 107 -15.59 11.14 12.00
N GLY A 108 -14.30 11.33 12.29
CA GLY A 108 -13.51 12.42 11.73
C GLY A 108 -13.26 12.26 10.22
N THR A 109 -13.26 13.38 9.48
CA THR A 109 -13.08 13.37 8.02
C THR A 109 -11.76 14.03 7.63
N CYS A 110 -10.93 13.34 6.86
CA CYS A 110 -9.76 13.96 6.24
C CYS A 110 -10.20 14.98 5.18
N PRO A 111 -9.78 16.27 5.25
CA PRO A 111 -10.31 17.32 4.38
C PRO A 111 -10.17 17.04 2.88
N TYR A 112 -9.04 16.45 2.45
CA TYR A 112 -8.82 16.15 1.04
C TYR A 112 -9.70 14.99 0.55
N TRP A 113 -9.83 13.95 1.37
CA TRP A 113 -10.56 12.71 1.03
C TRP A 113 -12.06 12.79 1.31
N ALA A 114 -12.52 13.85 1.96
CA ALA A 114 -13.93 14.13 2.20
C ALA A 114 -14.74 14.08 0.90
N GLY A 115 -15.75 13.21 0.84
CA GLY A 115 -16.63 13.09 -0.32
C GLY A 115 -15.96 12.58 -1.60
N ARG A 116 -14.72 12.08 -1.54
CA ARG A 116 -14.04 11.47 -2.70
C ARG A 116 -14.18 9.95 -2.68
N ASP A 117 -14.44 9.37 -3.84
CA ASP A 117 -14.30 7.94 -4.04
C ASP A 117 -12.81 7.55 -3.89
N ARG A 118 -12.53 6.52 -3.11
CA ARG A 118 -11.16 6.12 -2.76
C ARG A 118 -10.44 5.36 -3.87
N TRP A 119 -11.17 4.91 -4.89
CA TRP A 119 -10.65 4.17 -6.02
C TRP A 119 -10.43 5.07 -7.25
N THR A 120 -11.34 6.00 -7.50
CA THR A 120 -11.27 6.94 -8.63
C THR A 120 -10.68 8.30 -8.26
N GLY A 121 -10.76 8.71 -6.98
CA GLY A 121 -10.36 10.04 -6.52
C GLY A 121 -11.34 11.17 -6.87
N GLU A 122 -12.44 10.84 -7.55
CA GLU A 122 -13.47 11.79 -7.96
C GLU A 122 -14.36 12.17 -6.77
N LEU A 123 -14.81 13.42 -6.74
CA LEU A 123 -15.86 13.83 -5.79
C LEU A 123 -17.15 13.11 -6.18
N GLY A 124 -17.80 12.50 -5.20
CA GLY A 124 -19.12 11.91 -5.38
C GLY A 124 -20.04 12.95 -6.00
N LYS A 125 -20.69 12.57 -7.11
CA LYS A 125 -21.76 13.40 -7.68
C LYS A 125 -22.92 13.36 -6.70
N ASN A 126 -23.17 14.48 -6.03
CA ASN A 126 -24.44 14.71 -5.32
C ASN A 126 -25.61 14.61 -6.30
#